data_AF-A0A411YB90-F1
#
_entry.id   AF-A0A411YB90-F1
#
_cell.length_a   1.000
_cell.length_b   1.000
_cell.length_c   1.000
_cell.angle_alpha   90.00
_cell.angle_beta   90.00
_cell.angle_gamma   90.00
#
_symmetry.space_group_name_H-M   'P 1'
#
loop_
_entity.id
_entity.type
_entity.pdbx_description
1 polymer ?
#
loop_
_entity_poly.entity_id
_entity_poly.type
_entity_poly.pdbx_seq_one_letter_code
_entity_poly.pdbx_strand_id
1 'polypeptide(L)'
;MGKDRGPGRGEHPYPERRQEPASQVPAQFPDAEQQEERAERHDPQARHRRELCPPLDGSAIDQIHDADPSALQTHLQDSHSGRGPSTPVAGGLDTSNFVYDLRDMDEPDETSHLSRSMLSDRAYEALHERIINLELEPGQRLNIDRLSRELGVSPTPLRDALRRLADEDLVGVQPFKGFYVAPLLDIDEIHELAEVRALIEAHSVERPGGAASGTVTDLRKEVELMDGLIEADELDLRGFNGADARFHTTLVASAGNPMLERTYRKLNAHVQIARLFIGRGRVDARQANDEHRRIVAALTEGDLTKARAELTAHIQGVADRLGHEGEAVT
;
A
#
# COMPACT_ATOMS: atom_id res chain seq x y z
N MET A 1 56.13 13.70 -42.12
CA MET A 1 56.63 14.59 -43.20
C MET A 1 55.49 14.80 -44.19
N GLY A 2 54.92 15.97 -44.51
CA GLY A 2 55.34 17.36 -44.36
C GLY A 2 55.41 18.02 -45.75
N LYS A 3 54.29 18.55 -46.29
CA LYS A 3 54.24 19.48 -47.44
C LYS A 3 53.01 20.40 -47.38
N ASP A 4 53.23 21.59 -46.85
CA ASP A 4 53.07 22.92 -47.47
C ASP A 4 51.95 23.17 -48.52
N ARG A 5 51.09 24.15 -48.21
CA ARG A 5 50.65 25.34 -48.99
C ARG A 5 49.20 25.75 -48.65
N GLY A 6 48.98 27.01 -48.25
CA GLY A 6 47.65 27.67 -48.23
C GLY A 6 47.13 27.97 -49.66
N PRO A 7 46.10 28.82 -49.91
CA PRO A 7 45.35 29.73 -49.02
C PRO A 7 43.81 29.65 -49.21
N GLY A 8 43.01 30.50 -48.55
CA GLY A 8 41.67 30.85 -49.06
C GLY A 8 40.57 31.07 -48.02
N ARG A 9 39.91 32.22 -48.13
CA ARG A 9 38.77 32.69 -47.31
C ARG A 9 37.48 31.93 -47.66
N GLY A 10 36.58 31.81 -46.68
CA GLY A 10 35.17 31.43 -46.82
C GLY A 10 34.53 31.40 -45.42
N GLU A 11 33.96 32.53 -44.98
CA GLU A 11 32.51 32.73 -44.88
C GLU A 11 31.85 31.83 -43.82
N HIS A 12 31.68 32.40 -42.63
CA HIS A 12 30.95 31.82 -41.51
C HIS A 12 29.49 32.30 -41.58
N PRO A 13 28.48 31.42 -41.71
CA PRO A 13 27.10 31.84 -41.91
C PRO A 13 26.30 31.72 -40.61
N TYR A 14 26.53 32.57 -39.61
CA TYR A 14 25.56 32.73 -38.52
C TYR A 14 25.57 34.18 -37.99
N PRO A 15 24.45 34.90 -38.03
CA PRO A 15 24.36 36.25 -37.49
C PRO A 15 24.32 36.20 -35.95
N GLU A 16 25.08 37.09 -35.31
CA GLU A 16 25.01 37.38 -33.89
C GLU A 16 23.58 37.80 -33.50
N ARG A 17 22.92 37.00 -32.64
CA ARG A 17 21.63 37.40 -32.06
C ARG A 17 21.87 38.53 -31.06
N ARG A 18 21.31 39.70 -31.38
CA ARG A 18 21.03 40.75 -30.40
C ARG A 18 20.11 40.19 -29.32
N GLN A 19 20.47 40.34 -28.06
CA GLN A 19 19.56 40.13 -26.94
C GLN A 19 18.56 41.30 -26.93
N GLU A 20 17.30 41.01 -27.25
CA GLU A 20 16.18 41.92 -26.98
C GLU A 20 15.68 41.70 -25.53
N PRO A 21 15.25 42.76 -24.82
CA PRO A 21 14.75 42.62 -23.46
C PRO A 21 13.38 41.92 -23.45
N ALA A 22 13.18 41.02 -22.50
CA ALA A 22 11.95 40.24 -22.33
C ALA A 22 10.72 41.14 -22.21
N SER A 23 9.85 41.15 -23.22
CA SER A 23 8.50 41.69 -23.12
C SER A 23 7.60 40.65 -22.44
N GLN A 24 6.94 41.05 -21.35
CA GLN A 24 5.91 40.27 -20.67
C GLN A 24 4.75 39.99 -21.62
N VAL A 25 4.54 38.72 -21.97
CA VAL A 25 3.31 38.20 -22.57
C VAL A 25 2.59 37.40 -21.50
N PRO A 26 1.33 37.71 -21.13
CA PRO A 26 0.61 36.91 -20.15
C PRO A 26 0.25 35.55 -20.75
N ALA A 27 0.54 34.47 -20.02
CA ALA A 27 0.09 33.13 -20.36
C ALA A 27 -1.45 33.10 -20.30
N GLN A 28 -2.10 33.06 -21.45
CA GLN A 28 -3.51 32.70 -21.55
C GLN A 28 -3.61 31.18 -21.41
N PHE A 29 -4.05 30.71 -20.24
CA PHE A 29 -4.49 29.34 -20.06
C PHE A 29 -5.76 29.12 -20.91
N PRO A 30 -5.87 28.01 -21.66
CA PRO A 30 -7.07 27.72 -22.42
C PRO A 30 -8.26 27.52 -21.48
N ASP A 31 -9.42 27.99 -21.92
CA ASP A 31 -10.68 27.92 -21.17
C ASP A 31 -11.05 26.46 -20.85
N ALA A 32 -11.57 26.21 -19.65
CA ALA A 32 -11.82 24.86 -19.13
C ALA A 32 -12.74 24.05 -20.06
N GLU A 33 -13.70 24.72 -20.70
CA GLU A 33 -14.60 24.10 -21.69
C GLU A 33 -13.84 23.55 -22.92
N GLN A 34 -12.76 24.19 -23.35
CA GLN A 34 -11.98 23.76 -24.52
C GLN A 34 -11.04 22.59 -24.20
N GLN A 35 -10.58 22.47 -22.94
CA GLN A 35 -9.84 21.31 -22.48
C GLN A 35 -10.77 20.09 -22.33
N GLU A 36 -11.99 20.30 -21.85
CA GLU A 36 -13.01 19.25 -21.70
C GLU A 36 -13.50 18.69 -23.04
N GLU A 37 -13.74 19.55 -24.03
CA GLU A 37 -14.16 19.11 -25.38
C GLU A 37 -13.05 18.33 -26.13
N ARG A 38 -11.80 18.41 -25.65
CA ARG A 38 -10.67 17.63 -26.16
C ARG A 38 -10.58 16.25 -25.49
N ALA A 39 -10.90 16.17 -24.19
CA ALA A 39 -10.96 14.91 -23.44
C ALA A 39 -12.12 14.02 -23.92
N GLU A 40 -13.29 14.60 -24.23
CA GLU A 40 -14.46 13.84 -24.71
C GLU A 40 -14.26 13.20 -26.11
N ARG A 41 -13.30 13.69 -26.91
CA ARG A 41 -13.00 13.13 -28.24
C ARG A 41 -12.14 11.86 -28.20
N HIS A 42 -11.59 11.48 -27.04
CA HIS A 42 -10.67 10.33 -26.91
C HIS A 42 -11.15 9.22 -25.96
N ASP A 43 -12.22 9.42 -25.20
CA ASP A 43 -12.82 8.37 -24.35
C ASP A 43 -14.36 8.29 -24.48
N PRO A 44 -14.90 7.29 -25.20
CA PRO A 44 -16.35 7.09 -25.34
C PRO A 44 -17.08 6.76 -24.03
N GLN A 45 -16.36 6.43 -22.94
CA GLN A 45 -16.93 6.07 -21.64
C GLN A 45 -16.96 7.23 -20.63
N ALA A 46 -16.38 8.39 -20.96
CA ALA A 46 -16.32 9.56 -20.08
C ALA A 46 -17.71 10.08 -19.66
N ARG A 47 -18.71 9.97 -20.54
CA ARG A 47 -20.09 10.38 -20.24
C ARG A 47 -20.77 9.50 -19.19
N HIS A 48 -20.47 8.21 -19.17
CA HIS A 48 -21.13 7.27 -18.25
C HIS A 48 -20.57 7.39 -16.82
N ARG A 49 -19.29 7.78 -16.67
CA ARG A 49 -18.69 8.09 -15.36
C ARG A 49 -19.28 9.35 -14.71
N ARG A 50 -19.63 10.37 -15.50
CA ARG A 50 -20.28 11.61 -15.00
C ARG A 50 -21.69 11.37 -14.45
N GLU A 51 -22.44 10.39 -14.96
CA GLU A 51 -23.79 10.06 -14.46
C GLU A 51 -23.78 9.29 -13.13
N LEU A 52 -22.66 8.62 -12.80
CA LEU A 52 -22.53 7.79 -11.60
C LEU A 52 -21.95 8.55 -10.39
N CYS A 53 -21.22 9.64 -10.61
CA CYS A 53 -20.62 10.44 -9.54
C CYS A 53 -20.53 11.92 -9.96
N PRO A 54 -21.55 12.75 -9.68
CA PRO A 54 -21.45 14.19 -9.94
C PRO A 54 -20.42 14.82 -9.00
N PRO A 55 -19.71 15.88 -9.43
CA PRO A 55 -18.75 16.58 -8.57
C PRO A 55 -19.45 17.11 -7.32
N LEU A 56 -18.86 16.84 -6.16
CA LEU A 56 -19.35 17.37 -4.89
C LEU A 56 -19.24 18.89 -4.92
N ASP A 57 -20.36 19.58 -4.70
CA ASP A 57 -20.31 21.02 -4.51
C ASP A 57 -19.55 21.33 -3.20
N GLY A 58 -18.72 22.37 -3.23
CA GLY A 58 -17.91 22.80 -2.09
C GLY A 58 -18.71 23.49 -0.98
N SER A 59 -20.05 23.44 -0.98
CA SER A 59 -20.88 24.11 0.03
C SER A 59 -21.33 23.18 1.16
N ALA A 60 -21.07 21.88 1.07
CA ALA A 60 -21.50 20.89 2.06
C ALA A 60 -20.51 20.66 3.23
N ILE A 61 -19.30 21.25 3.21
CA ILE A 61 -18.28 21.03 4.25
C ILE A 61 -18.43 22.00 5.45
N ASP A 62 -19.15 23.11 5.30
CA ASP A 62 -19.25 24.16 6.34
C ASP A 62 -20.45 24.03 7.31
N GLN A 63 -21.25 22.95 7.26
CA GLN A 63 -22.44 22.80 8.12
C GLN A 63 -22.32 21.78 9.26
N ILE A 64 -21.11 21.33 9.63
CA ILE A 64 -20.89 20.44 10.79
C ILE A 64 -20.23 21.20 11.94
N HIS A 65 -20.76 22.38 12.31
CA HIS A 65 -20.23 23.12 13.45
C HIS A 65 -21.24 23.50 14.55
N ASP A 66 -22.52 23.11 14.45
CA ASP A 66 -23.55 23.49 15.46
C ASP A 66 -24.54 22.36 15.84
N ALA A 67 -24.06 21.12 16.03
CA ALA A 67 -24.91 20.04 16.57
C ALA A 67 -24.70 19.84 18.09
N ASP A 68 -25.75 20.13 18.86
CA ASP A 68 -25.87 19.87 20.30
C ASP A 68 -25.73 18.35 20.61
N PRO A 69 -24.79 17.92 21.49
CA PRO A 69 -24.57 16.50 21.81
C PRO A 69 -25.73 15.78 22.51
N SER A 70 -26.80 16.48 22.90
CA SER A 70 -27.89 15.90 23.70
C SER A 70 -29.02 15.20 22.92
N ALA A 71 -28.98 15.21 21.57
CA ALA A 71 -30.08 14.69 20.74
C ALA A 71 -30.01 13.19 20.35
N LEU A 72 -28.97 12.44 20.75
CA LEU A 72 -28.77 11.04 20.30
C LEU A 72 -29.29 9.96 21.27
N GLN A 73 -30.35 10.24 22.03
CA GLN A 73 -30.89 9.24 22.95
C GLN A 73 -32.41 9.20 22.99
N THR A 74 -33.05 8.75 21.91
CA THR A 74 -34.37 8.10 22.00
C THR A 74 -34.62 7.26 20.75
N HIS A 75 -34.58 5.93 20.87
CA HIS A 75 -35.52 4.97 20.26
C HIS A 75 -34.93 3.55 20.26
N LEU A 76 -35.30 2.79 21.29
CA LEU A 76 -35.34 1.32 21.23
C LEU A 76 -36.28 0.88 22.36
N GLN A 77 -37.58 0.88 22.09
CA GLN A 77 -38.56 0.15 22.88
C GLN A 77 -39.74 -0.27 22.00
N ASP A 78 -40.14 -1.51 22.24
CA ASP A 78 -41.37 -2.20 21.88
C ASP A 78 -41.49 -2.81 20.48
N SER A 79 -41.30 -4.13 20.42
CA SER A 79 -42.36 -5.04 19.97
C SER A 79 -42.05 -6.53 20.20
N HIS A 80 -42.80 -7.09 21.16
CA HIS A 80 -43.44 -8.42 21.11
C HIS A 80 -42.61 -9.68 21.47
N SER A 81 -43.13 -10.72 22.11
CA SER A 81 -44.26 -10.95 23.03
C SER A 81 -44.20 -12.45 23.35
N GLY A 82 -44.25 -12.81 24.63
CA GLY A 82 -44.90 -14.01 25.17
C GLY A 82 -44.46 -15.41 24.70
N ARG A 83 -43.95 -16.20 25.65
CA ARG A 83 -44.54 -17.53 25.97
C ARG A 83 -44.05 -18.05 27.32
N GLY A 84 -45.02 -18.31 28.20
CA GLY A 84 -44.85 -19.10 29.42
C GLY A 84 -44.87 -20.61 29.15
N PRO A 85 -44.75 -21.44 30.21
CA PRO A 85 -44.22 -22.80 30.14
C PRO A 85 -45.30 -23.88 30.02
N SER A 86 -44.95 -25.05 29.47
CA SER A 86 -45.77 -26.25 29.54
C SER A 86 -44.94 -27.52 29.69
N THR A 87 -45.38 -28.34 30.64
CA THR A 87 -44.93 -29.62 31.18
C THR A 87 -44.98 -30.79 30.18
N PRO A 88 -44.41 -31.97 30.54
CA PRO A 88 -44.06 -33.04 29.60
C PRO A 88 -45.22 -34.03 29.36
N VAL A 89 -45.23 -34.66 28.18
CA VAL A 89 -46.11 -35.79 27.87
C VAL A 89 -45.26 -36.98 27.45
N ALA A 90 -45.52 -38.10 28.12
CA ALA A 90 -44.98 -39.42 27.85
C ALA A 90 -45.51 -39.99 26.53
N GLY A 91 -44.65 -40.69 25.81
CA GLY A 91 -45.01 -41.50 24.64
C GLY A 91 -43.85 -42.41 24.28
N GLY A 92 -43.87 -43.63 24.85
CA GLY A 92 -42.92 -44.67 24.49
C GLY A 92 -43.27 -45.28 23.14
N LEU A 93 -42.27 -45.57 22.32
CA LEU A 93 -42.30 -46.61 21.31
C LEU A 93 -40.89 -47.20 21.12
N ASP A 94 -40.84 -48.52 21.29
CA ASP A 94 -39.93 -49.50 20.69
C ASP A 94 -38.42 -49.45 21.02
N THR A 95 -38.03 -50.21 22.06
CA THR A 95 -36.64 -50.57 22.36
C THR A 95 -36.27 -51.90 21.71
N SER A 96 -36.17 -51.94 20.38
CA SER A 96 -35.54 -53.05 19.69
C SER A 96 -34.62 -52.58 18.56
N ASN A 97 -33.32 -52.85 18.73
CA ASN A 97 -32.24 -52.80 17.75
C ASN A 97 -31.98 -51.48 17.01
N PHE A 98 -31.17 -50.61 17.62
CA PHE A 98 -30.10 -49.92 16.89
C PHE A 98 -28.88 -49.84 17.80
N VAL A 99 -28.04 -50.87 17.74
CA VAL A 99 -26.66 -50.78 18.23
C VAL A 99 -25.94 -49.87 17.25
N TYR A 100 -25.85 -48.57 17.55
CA TYR A 100 -24.82 -47.74 16.94
C TYR A 100 -23.48 -48.22 17.49
N ASP A 101 -22.67 -48.80 16.62
CA ASP A 101 -21.27 -49.10 16.86
C ASP A 101 -20.55 -47.78 17.18
N LEU A 102 -20.35 -47.53 18.48
CA LEU A 102 -19.60 -46.39 19.01
C LEU A 102 -18.10 -46.65 18.92
N ARG A 103 -17.62 -46.98 17.72
CA ARG A 103 -16.19 -47.05 17.40
C ARG A 103 -15.93 -46.09 16.25
N ASP A 104 -14.93 -45.25 16.46
CA ASP A 104 -14.45 -44.20 15.57
C ASP A 104 -15.26 -42.89 15.58
N MET A 105 -15.38 -42.28 16.76
CA MET A 105 -15.31 -40.82 16.84
C MET A 105 -13.84 -40.46 17.06
N ASP A 106 -13.11 -40.32 15.94
CA ASP A 106 -11.79 -39.69 15.93
C ASP A 106 -11.97 -38.25 16.48
N GLU A 107 -11.51 -38.02 17.71
CA GLU A 107 -11.29 -36.67 18.22
C GLU A 107 -10.38 -35.95 17.19
N PRO A 108 -10.75 -34.76 16.67
CA PRO A 108 -9.91 -34.08 15.69
C PRO A 108 -8.54 -33.83 16.30
N ASP A 109 -7.51 -34.47 15.74
CA ASP A 109 -6.14 -34.37 16.21
C ASP A 109 -5.64 -32.92 16.10
N GLU A 110 -5.81 -32.15 17.18
CA GLU A 110 -5.36 -30.76 17.30
C GLU A 110 -3.87 -30.62 16.96
N THR A 111 -3.06 -31.66 17.20
CA THR A 111 -1.62 -31.62 16.92
C THR A 111 -1.32 -31.63 15.42
N SER A 112 -2.12 -32.33 14.60
CA SER A 112 -2.02 -32.29 13.14
C SER A 112 -2.42 -30.93 12.56
N HIS A 113 -3.42 -30.27 13.16
CA HIS A 113 -3.91 -28.97 12.73
C HIS A 113 -2.91 -27.85 13.05
N LEU A 114 -2.33 -27.86 14.26
CA LEU A 114 -1.26 -26.94 14.66
C LEU A 114 -0.02 -27.09 13.77
N SER A 115 0.41 -28.34 13.52
CA SER A 115 1.53 -28.63 12.61
C SER A 115 1.28 -28.12 11.19
N ARG A 116 0.04 -28.29 10.68
CA ARG A 116 -0.34 -27.77 9.37
C ARG A 116 -0.33 -26.24 9.32
N SER A 117 -0.82 -25.56 10.36
CA SER A 117 -0.75 -24.09 10.45
C SER A 117 0.70 -23.62 10.38
N MET A 118 1.58 -24.21 11.19
CA MET A 118 3.01 -23.85 11.19
C MET A 118 3.67 -24.05 9.82
N LEU A 119 3.33 -25.13 9.09
CA LEU A 119 3.85 -25.36 7.74
C LEU A 119 3.29 -24.35 6.73
N SER A 120 2.03 -23.94 6.88
CA SER A 120 1.42 -22.89 6.06
C SER A 120 2.08 -21.53 6.33
N ASP A 121 2.32 -21.20 7.59
CA ASP A 121 2.99 -19.96 8.00
C ASP A 121 4.42 -19.89 7.43
N ARG A 122 5.19 -20.97 7.57
CA ARG A 122 6.54 -21.05 6.99
C ARG A 122 6.54 -20.96 5.46
N ALA A 123 5.56 -21.59 4.79
CA ALA A 123 5.44 -21.50 3.35
C ALA A 123 5.05 -20.08 2.91
N TYR A 124 4.17 -19.42 3.66
CA TYR A 124 3.78 -18.03 3.44
C TYR A 124 5.00 -17.11 3.55
N GLU A 125 5.74 -17.17 4.65
CA GLU A 125 6.93 -16.32 4.88
C GLU A 125 7.97 -16.51 3.77
N ALA A 126 8.27 -17.75 3.41
CA ALA A 126 9.25 -18.04 2.36
C ALA A 126 8.81 -17.52 0.98
N LEU A 127 7.52 -17.66 0.64
CA LEU A 127 7.00 -17.13 -0.63
C LEU A 127 6.93 -15.61 -0.65
N HIS A 128 6.50 -15.01 0.46
CA HIS A 128 6.42 -13.57 0.64
C HIS A 128 7.80 -12.91 0.45
N GLU A 129 8.84 -13.45 1.08
CA GLU A 129 10.22 -12.96 0.90
C GLU A 129 10.67 -13.06 -0.56
N ARG A 130 10.41 -14.19 -1.23
CA ARG A 130 10.79 -14.38 -2.62
C ARG A 130 10.06 -13.44 -3.57
N ILE A 131 8.81 -13.07 -3.27
CA ILE A 131 8.03 -12.09 -4.06
C ILE A 131 8.59 -10.68 -3.87
N ILE A 132 8.89 -10.28 -2.62
CA ILE A 132 9.46 -8.97 -2.31
C ILE A 132 10.81 -8.78 -3.00
N ASN A 133 11.67 -9.81 -2.95
CA ASN A 133 13.03 -9.75 -3.50
C ASN A 133 13.08 -9.97 -5.02
N LEU A 134 11.93 -10.08 -5.70
CA LEU A 134 11.81 -10.42 -7.13
C LEU A 134 12.49 -11.74 -7.54
N GLU A 135 12.73 -12.66 -6.59
CA GLU A 135 13.15 -14.03 -6.89
C GLU A 135 12.01 -14.86 -7.52
N LEU A 136 10.77 -14.47 -7.22
CA LEU A 136 9.59 -14.84 -7.98
C LEU A 136 9.15 -13.62 -8.79
N GLU A 137 9.34 -13.68 -10.11
CA GLU A 137 9.18 -12.53 -10.99
C GLU A 137 7.70 -12.08 -11.08
N PRO A 138 7.41 -10.79 -11.27
CA PRO A 138 6.06 -10.30 -11.52
C PRO A 138 5.40 -11.03 -12.71
N GLY A 139 4.16 -11.47 -12.56
CA GLY A 139 3.46 -12.27 -13.57
C GLY A 139 3.92 -13.73 -13.69
N GLN A 140 4.95 -14.16 -12.94
CA GLN A 140 5.42 -15.53 -12.98
C GLN A 140 4.35 -16.51 -12.50
N ARG A 141 4.14 -17.60 -13.24
CA ARG A 141 3.29 -18.71 -12.80
C ARG A 141 3.91 -19.46 -11.62
N LEU A 142 3.12 -19.66 -10.56
CA LEU A 142 3.52 -20.39 -9.37
C LEU A 142 3.13 -21.87 -9.50
N ASN A 143 4.11 -22.71 -9.82
CA ASN A 143 3.93 -24.16 -9.94
C ASN A 143 3.93 -24.81 -8.55
N ILE A 144 2.76 -25.29 -8.11
CA ILE A 144 2.56 -25.89 -6.78
C ILE A 144 3.49 -27.08 -6.57
N ASP A 145 3.60 -28.00 -7.53
CA ASP A 145 4.44 -29.20 -7.36
C ASP A 145 5.92 -28.87 -7.23
N ARG A 146 6.39 -27.87 -7.99
CA ARG A 146 7.77 -27.38 -7.89
C ARG A 146 8.02 -26.72 -6.53
N LEU A 147 7.18 -25.77 -6.14
CA LEU A 147 7.30 -25.03 -4.88
C LEU A 147 7.17 -25.95 -3.67
N SER A 148 6.29 -26.96 -3.71
CA SER A 148 6.16 -27.97 -2.66
C SER A 148 7.48 -28.73 -2.43
N ARG A 149 8.18 -29.10 -3.51
CA ARG A 149 9.50 -29.76 -3.40
C ARG A 149 10.59 -28.83 -2.90
N GLU A 150 10.62 -27.59 -3.39
CA GLU A 150 11.61 -26.58 -2.99
C GLU A 150 11.48 -26.24 -1.49
N LEU A 151 10.24 -26.09 -1.00
CA LEU A 151 9.96 -25.68 0.38
C LEU A 151 9.81 -26.88 1.34
N GLY A 152 9.79 -28.11 0.83
CA GLY A 152 9.62 -29.31 1.65
C GLY A 152 8.23 -29.41 2.31
N VAL A 153 7.19 -28.82 1.71
CA VAL A 153 5.82 -28.80 2.23
C VAL A 153 4.85 -29.46 1.26
N SER A 154 3.80 -30.11 1.79
CA SER A 154 2.77 -30.71 0.93
C SER A 154 1.93 -29.64 0.20
N PRO A 155 1.19 -30.00 -0.86
CA PRO A 155 0.41 -29.04 -1.64
C PRO A 155 -0.71 -28.32 -0.87
N THR A 156 -1.19 -28.88 0.24
CA THR A 156 -2.27 -28.28 1.05
C THR A 156 -1.81 -27.02 1.79
N PRO A 157 -0.83 -27.06 2.71
CA PRO A 157 -0.32 -25.86 3.38
C PRO A 157 0.25 -24.84 2.38
N LEU A 158 0.83 -25.29 1.26
CA LEU A 158 1.29 -24.39 0.21
C LEU A 158 0.13 -23.62 -0.45
N ARG A 159 -0.99 -24.28 -0.74
CA ARG A 159 -2.18 -23.62 -1.29
C ARG A 159 -2.80 -22.64 -0.30
N ASP A 160 -2.76 -22.95 0.99
CA ASP A 160 -3.26 -22.05 2.02
C ASP A 160 -2.38 -20.80 2.14
N ALA A 161 -1.05 -20.96 2.08
CA ALA A 161 -0.11 -19.84 1.98
C ALA A 161 -0.35 -18.97 0.72
N LEU A 162 -0.52 -19.61 -0.44
CA LEU A 162 -0.81 -18.91 -1.70
C LEU A 162 -2.15 -18.17 -1.71
N ARG A 163 -3.17 -18.70 -1.02
CA ARG A 163 -4.45 -18.00 -0.83
C ARG A 163 -4.31 -16.77 0.04
N ARG A 164 -3.57 -16.87 1.15
CA ARG A 164 -3.28 -15.70 1.99
C ARG A 164 -2.55 -14.61 1.23
N LEU A 165 -1.54 -14.98 0.43
CA LEU A 165 -0.86 -14.04 -0.46
C LEU A 165 -1.78 -13.46 -1.54
N ALA A 166 -2.83 -14.19 -1.93
CA ALA A 166 -3.84 -13.68 -2.84
C ALA A 166 -4.83 -12.72 -2.18
N ASP A 167 -5.18 -12.96 -0.91
CA ASP A 167 -5.98 -12.02 -0.10
C ASP A 167 -5.22 -10.70 0.17
N GLU A 168 -3.91 -10.71 -0.06
CA GLU A 168 -2.96 -9.60 0.04
C GLU A 168 -2.59 -9.00 -1.33
N ASP A 169 -3.21 -9.45 -2.43
CA ASP A 169 -2.93 -8.99 -3.80
C ASP A 169 -1.46 -9.15 -4.25
N LEU A 170 -0.68 -9.99 -3.56
CA LEU A 170 0.69 -10.37 -3.96
C LEU A 170 0.69 -11.55 -4.94
N VAL A 171 -0.39 -12.30 -4.97
CA VAL A 171 -0.60 -13.45 -5.85
C VAL A 171 -1.98 -13.38 -6.50
N GLY A 172 -2.03 -13.38 -7.83
CA GLY A 172 -3.26 -13.54 -8.58
C GLY A 172 -3.71 -15.00 -8.68
N VAL A 173 -5.02 -15.24 -8.62
CA VAL A 173 -5.63 -16.55 -8.88
C VAL A 173 -6.39 -16.50 -10.20
N GLN A 174 -5.93 -17.27 -11.20
CA GLN A 174 -6.66 -17.40 -12.46
C GLN A 174 -7.40 -18.74 -12.52
N PRO A 175 -8.73 -18.74 -12.74
CA PRO A 175 -9.51 -19.96 -12.85
C PRO A 175 -8.88 -20.95 -13.84
N PHE A 176 -8.71 -22.19 -13.40
CA PHE A 176 -8.12 -23.30 -14.17
C PHE A 176 -6.65 -23.12 -14.61
N LYS A 177 -6.01 -21.97 -14.33
CA LYS A 177 -4.60 -21.73 -14.67
C LYS A 177 -3.68 -21.68 -13.45
N GLY A 178 -4.23 -21.45 -12.26
CA GLY A 178 -3.52 -21.54 -10.99
C GLY A 178 -3.11 -20.17 -10.45
N PHE A 179 -2.01 -20.14 -9.72
CA PHE A 179 -1.50 -18.95 -9.04
C PHE A 179 -0.40 -18.27 -9.85
N TYR A 180 -0.33 -16.95 -9.77
CA TYR A 180 0.63 -16.10 -10.46
C TYR A 180 1.10 -15.00 -9.52
N VAL A 181 2.37 -14.60 -9.55
CA VAL A 181 2.82 -13.40 -8.83
C VAL A 181 2.11 -12.18 -9.43
N ALA A 182 1.60 -11.29 -8.59
CA ALA A 182 0.99 -10.05 -9.06
C ALA A 182 1.99 -9.22 -9.90
N PRO A 183 1.54 -8.51 -10.95
CA PRO A 183 2.40 -7.57 -11.67
C PRO A 183 2.96 -6.50 -10.74
N LEU A 184 3.94 -5.75 -11.23
CA LEU A 184 4.29 -4.47 -10.59
C LEU A 184 3.21 -3.45 -10.93
N LEU A 185 3.01 -2.50 -10.03
CA LEU A 185 2.14 -1.36 -10.29
C LEU A 185 2.75 -0.51 -11.41
N ASP A 186 1.89 -0.02 -12.31
CA ASP A 186 2.27 1.06 -13.21
C ASP A 186 2.33 2.42 -12.49
N ILE A 187 2.73 3.47 -13.20
CA ILE A 187 2.91 4.78 -12.57
C ILE A 187 1.60 5.39 -12.08
N ASP A 188 0.50 5.22 -12.81
CA ASP A 188 -0.78 5.77 -12.38
C ASP A 188 -1.23 5.04 -11.10
N GLU A 189 -1.08 3.72 -11.06
CA GLU A 189 -1.35 2.88 -9.89
C GLU A 189 -0.45 3.24 -8.68
N ILE A 190 0.81 3.61 -8.91
CA ILE A 190 1.72 4.09 -7.84
C ILE A 190 1.22 5.40 -7.24
N HIS A 191 0.76 6.34 -8.06
CA HIS A 191 0.22 7.61 -7.60
C HIS A 191 -1.12 7.43 -6.87
N GLU A 192 -2.00 6.58 -7.38
CA GLU A 192 -3.26 6.21 -6.72
C GLU A 192 -3.01 5.58 -5.34
N LEU A 193 -2.03 4.65 -5.26
CA LEU A 193 -1.60 4.08 -3.99
C LEU A 193 -1.07 5.15 -3.03
N ALA A 194 -0.23 6.07 -3.52
CA ALA A 194 0.33 7.17 -2.73
C ALA A 194 -0.75 8.12 -2.21
N GLU A 195 -1.79 8.40 -3.01
CA GLU A 195 -2.94 9.20 -2.58
C GLU A 195 -3.67 8.56 -1.40
N VAL A 196 -4.02 7.27 -1.51
CA VAL A 196 -4.71 6.53 -0.44
C VAL A 196 -3.84 6.46 0.82
N ARG A 197 -2.54 6.20 0.67
CA ARG A 197 -1.59 6.22 1.80
C ARG A 197 -1.57 7.58 2.49
N ALA A 198 -1.42 8.67 1.72
CA ALA A 198 -1.36 10.00 2.28
C ALA A 198 -2.62 10.33 3.08
N LEU A 199 -3.80 9.96 2.60
CA LEU A 199 -5.07 10.14 3.32
C LEU A 199 -5.08 9.41 4.67
N ILE A 200 -4.67 8.14 4.69
CA ILE A 200 -4.71 7.29 5.89
C ILE A 200 -3.66 7.73 6.91
N GLU A 201 -2.41 7.92 6.46
CA GLU A 201 -1.29 8.18 7.33
C GLU A 201 -1.32 9.62 7.87
N ALA A 202 -1.70 10.60 7.04
CA ALA A 202 -1.89 11.98 7.51
C ALA A 202 -3.01 12.08 8.54
N HIS A 203 -4.12 11.35 8.35
CA HIS A 203 -5.17 11.28 9.37
C HIS A 203 -4.63 10.68 10.67
N SER A 204 -3.73 9.70 10.59
CA SER A 204 -3.12 9.07 11.77
C SER A 204 -2.23 10.04 12.55
N VAL A 205 -1.45 10.88 11.86
CA VAL A 205 -0.62 11.94 12.47
C VAL A 205 -1.43 12.91 13.32
N GLU A 206 -2.60 13.33 12.82
CA GLU A 206 -3.43 14.35 13.47
C GLU A 206 -4.15 13.84 14.72
N ARG A 207 -4.11 12.53 14.98
CA ARG A 207 -4.74 11.94 16.16
C ARG A 207 -3.85 12.09 17.39
N PRO A 208 -4.43 12.10 18.61
CA PRO A 208 -3.66 12.32 19.84
C PRO A 208 -2.46 11.39 20.06
N GLY A 209 -2.50 10.17 19.51
CA GLY A 209 -1.40 9.21 19.61
C GLY A 209 -0.23 9.47 18.65
N GLY A 210 -0.43 10.25 17.58
CA GLY A 210 0.60 10.54 16.57
C GLY A 210 1.82 11.27 17.15
N ALA A 211 1.60 12.25 18.03
CA ALA A 211 2.66 12.97 18.74
C ALA A 211 2.92 12.45 20.17
N ALA A 212 2.38 11.27 20.53
CA ALA A 212 2.67 10.70 21.84
C ALA A 212 4.17 10.35 21.97
N SER A 213 4.76 10.63 23.14
CA SER A 213 6.20 10.45 23.39
C SER A 213 6.69 9.02 23.08
N GLY A 214 5.86 8.00 23.36
CA GLY A 214 6.14 6.61 22.99
C GLY A 214 6.25 6.41 21.48
N THR A 215 5.25 6.87 20.72
CA THR A 215 5.23 6.83 19.26
C THR A 215 6.45 7.51 18.67
N VAL A 216 6.75 8.74 19.08
CA VAL A 216 7.92 9.50 18.58
C VAL A 216 9.24 8.78 18.88
N THR A 217 9.34 8.13 20.04
CA THR A 217 10.52 7.34 20.40
C THR A 217 10.70 6.13 19.49
N ASP A 218 9.62 5.41 19.19
CA ASP A 218 9.68 4.23 18.32
C ASP A 218 9.95 4.62 16.86
N LEU A 219 9.34 5.69 16.36
CA LEU A 219 9.63 6.25 15.04
C LEU A 219 11.10 6.66 14.90
N ARG A 220 11.67 7.30 15.93
CA ARG A 220 13.09 7.69 15.94
C ARG A 220 14.03 6.48 15.85
N LYS A 221 13.71 5.38 16.53
CA LYS A 221 14.51 4.14 16.46
C LYS A 221 14.56 3.58 15.05
N GLU A 222 13.44 3.58 14.34
CA GLU A 222 13.40 3.08 12.95
C GLU A 222 14.22 3.96 12.01
N VAL A 223 14.18 5.29 12.21
CA VAL A 223 15.01 6.24 11.45
C VAL A 223 16.51 6.04 11.70
N GLU A 224 16.91 5.85 12.97
CA GLU A 224 18.30 5.57 13.33
C GLU A 224 18.78 4.22 12.77
N LEU A 225 17.91 3.22 12.75
CA LEU A 225 18.19 1.93 12.13
C LEU A 225 18.38 2.08 10.61
N MET A 226 17.49 2.83 9.94
CA MET A 226 17.61 3.13 8.51
C MET A 226 18.93 3.84 8.19
N ASP A 227 19.38 4.78 9.03
CA ASP A 227 20.69 5.44 8.88
C ASP A 227 21.81 4.41 8.95
N GLY A 228 21.81 3.52 9.95
CA GLY A 228 22.82 2.47 10.09
C GLY A 228 22.89 1.53 8.86
N LEU A 229 21.74 1.18 8.28
CA LEU A 229 21.65 0.30 7.11
C LEU A 229 22.09 0.98 5.81
N ILE A 230 21.87 2.30 5.72
CA ILE A 230 22.31 3.13 4.59
C ILE A 230 23.84 3.36 4.61
N GLU A 231 24.41 3.56 5.80
CA GLU A 231 25.83 3.84 6.01
C GLU A 231 26.72 2.60 6.04
N ALA A 232 26.13 1.40 6.10
CA ALA A 232 26.87 0.15 6.01
C ALA A 232 27.67 0.06 4.68
N ASP A 233 28.79 -0.69 4.71
CA ASP A 233 29.67 -0.89 3.56
C ASP A 233 28.86 -1.36 2.33
N GLU A 234 28.03 -2.38 2.55
CA GLU A 234 27.02 -2.86 1.62
C GLU A 234 25.64 -2.31 2.02
N LEU A 235 24.93 -1.72 1.05
CA LEU A 235 23.59 -1.20 1.28
C LEU A 235 22.60 -2.35 1.49
N ASP A 236 22.07 -2.48 2.70
CA ASP A 236 21.00 -3.42 3.01
C ASP A 236 19.62 -2.80 2.72
N LEU A 237 19.24 -2.81 1.43
CA LEU A 237 17.93 -2.32 0.97
C LEU A 237 16.76 -3.11 1.60
N ARG A 238 16.96 -4.40 1.89
CA ARG A 238 15.92 -5.24 2.48
C ARG A 238 15.66 -4.82 3.93
N GLY A 239 16.72 -4.67 4.71
CA GLY A 239 16.64 -4.13 6.07
C GLY A 239 16.01 -2.74 6.08
N PHE A 240 16.43 -1.87 5.15
CA PHE A 240 15.90 -0.51 5.03
C PHE A 240 14.39 -0.51 4.78
N ASN A 241 13.92 -1.22 3.76
CA ASN A 241 12.50 -1.33 3.43
C ASN A 241 11.68 -1.92 4.59
N GLY A 242 12.27 -2.85 5.35
CA GLY A 242 11.64 -3.40 6.55
C GLY A 242 11.48 -2.38 7.68
N ALA A 243 12.48 -1.50 7.89
CA ALA A 243 12.42 -0.41 8.86
C ALA A 243 11.46 0.71 8.42
N ASP A 244 11.48 1.06 7.14
CA ASP A 244 10.52 1.98 6.51
C ASP A 244 9.06 1.52 6.74
N ALA A 245 8.75 0.26 6.44
CA ALA A 245 7.43 -0.30 6.68
C ALA A 245 7.02 -0.24 8.18
N ARG A 246 7.96 -0.47 9.11
CA ARG A 246 7.69 -0.35 10.55
C ARG A 246 7.46 1.09 10.98
N PHE A 247 8.17 2.06 10.40
CA PHE A 247 7.95 3.48 10.65
C PHE A 247 6.49 3.87 10.33
N HIS A 248 6.04 3.58 9.11
CA HIS A 248 4.72 3.96 8.65
C HIS A 248 3.59 3.19 9.36
N THR A 249 3.75 1.89 9.60
CA THR A 249 2.77 1.11 10.36
C THR A 249 2.68 1.53 11.83
N THR A 250 3.78 1.93 12.46
CA THR A 250 3.79 2.49 13.82
C THR A 250 3.00 3.80 13.88
N LEU A 251 3.20 4.68 12.88
CA LEU A 251 2.46 5.93 12.79
C LEU A 251 0.96 5.68 12.64
N VAL A 252 0.57 4.75 11.77
CA VAL A 252 -0.83 4.34 11.57
C VAL A 252 -1.43 3.73 12.83
N ALA A 253 -0.72 2.82 13.51
CA ALA A 253 -1.19 2.19 14.74
C ALA A 253 -1.40 3.21 15.88
N SER A 254 -0.60 4.29 15.91
CA SER A 254 -0.72 5.36 16.89
C SER A 254 -2.08 6.09 16.85
N ALA A 255 -2.83 5.99 15.74
CA ALA A 255 -4.20 6.47 15.65
C ALA A 255 -5.13 5.83 16.69
N GLY A 256 -4.82 4.61 17.16
CA GLY A 256 -5.71 3.85 18.03
C GLY A 256 -7.02 3.46 17.33
N ASN A 257 -7.01 3.34 16.00
CA ASN A 257 -8.15 2.92 15.19
C ASN A 257 -7.85 1.58 14.51
N PRO A 258 -8.29 0.44 15.10
CA PRO A 258 -8.02 -0.89 14.54
C PRO A 258 -8.58 -1.10 13.14
N MET A 259 -9.63 -0.39 12.74
CA MET A 259 -10.17 -0.48 11.38
C MET A 259 -9.23 0.18 10.38
N LEU A 260 -8.72 1.37 10.73
CA LEU A 260 -7.76 2.09 9.92
C LEU A 260 -6.48 1.26 9.74
N GLU A 261 -5.95 0.69 10.83
CA GLU A 261 -4.76 -0.15 10.78
C GLU A 261 -4.95 -1.40 9.91
N ARG A 262 -6.09 -2.10 10.03
CA ARG A 262 -6.40 -3.25 9.15
C ARG A 262 -6.52 -2.84 7.69
N THR A 263 -7.13 -1.69 7.42
CA THR A 263 -7.29 -1.17 6.05
C THR A 263 -5.93 -0.82 5.45
N TYR A 264 -5.08 -0.13 6.22
CA TYR A 264 -3.72 0.20 5.81
C TYR A 264 -2.88 -1.03 5.51
N ARG A 265 -2.92 -2.05 6.39
CA ARG A 265 -2.20 -3.31 6.17
C ARG A 265 -2.61 -4.00 4.88
N LYS A 266 -3.88 -3.94 4.50
CA LYS A 266 -4.38 -4.53 3.24
C LYS A 266 -3.87 -3.84 1.97
N LEU A 267 -3.42 -2.58 2.06
CA LEU A 267 -2.86 -1.90 0.89
C LEU A 267 -1.54 -2.54 0.43
N ASN A 268 -0.84 -3.25 1.33
CA ASN A 268 0.49 -3.82 1.08
C ASN A 268 1.46 -2.83 0.43
N ALA A 269 1.28 -1.54 0.76
CA ALA A 269 1.96 -0.42 0.11
C ALA A 269 3.48 -0.61 0.09
N HIS A 270 4.07 -0.93 1.25
CA HIS A 270 5.51 -1.11 1.37
C HIS A 270 6.03 -2.32 0.62
N VAL A 271 5.23 -3.37 0.43
CA VAL A 271 5.63 -4.51 -0.40
C VAL A 271 5.69 -4.09 -1.87
N GLN A 272 4.66 -3.39 -2.36
CA GLN A 272 4.63 -2.90 -3.74
C GLN A 272 5.76 -1.91 -4.00
N ILE A 273 5.97 -0.97 -3.08
CA ILE A 273 7.03 0.03 -3.12
C ILE A 273 8.41 -0.63 -3.05
N ALA A 274 8.65 -1.56 -2.12
CA ALA A 274 9.93 -2.24 -1.98
C ALA A 274 10.34 -2.96 -3.28
N ARG A 275 9.37 -3.61 -3.96
CA ARG A 275 9.60 -4.28 -5.25
C ARG A 275 10.04 -3.31 -6.35
N LEU A 276 9.55 -2.06 -6.32
CA LEU A 276 9.91 -1.00 -7.27
C LEU A 276 11.23 -0.30 -6.91
N PHE A 277 11.62 -0.32 -5.63
CA PHE A 277 12.89 0.26 -5.17
C PHE A 277 14.11 -0.62 -5.43
N ILE A 278 13.93 -1.87 -5.85
CA ILE A 278 15.05 -2.75 -6.19
C ILE A 278 15.86 -2.12 -7.33
N GLY A 279 17.11 -1.77 -7.04
CA GLY A 279 18.04 -1.16 -8.00
C GLY A 279 18.15 0.36 -7.93
N ARG A 280 17.30 1.06 -7.17
CA ARG A 280 17.33 2.54 -7.00
C ARG A 280 18.52 3.04 -6.14
N GLY A 281 19.01 2.20 -5.24
CA GLY A 281 20.30 2.39 -4.56
C GLY A 281 20.29 3.40 -3.40
N ARG A 282 21.50 3.81 -2.98
CA ARG A 282 21.75 4.50 -1.70
C ARG A 282 21.24 5.95 -1.66
N VAL A 283 21.16 6.62 -2.81
CA VAL A 283 20.76 8.04 -2.89
C VAL A 283 19.29 8.21 -2.51
N ASP A 284 18.40 7.43 -3.13
CA ASP A 284 16.97 7.51 -2.83
C ASP A 284 16.65 7.08 -1.40
N ALA A 285 17.35 6.06 -0.89
CA ALA A 285 17.21 5.62 0.51
C ALA A 285 17.60 6.73 1.51
N ARG A 286 18.70 7.46 1.25
CA ARG A 286 19.10 8.62 2.06
C ARG A 286 18.05 9.71 2.05
N GLN A 287 17.57 10.06 0.85
CA GLN A 287 16.57 11.11 0.70
C GLN A 287 15.26 10.76 1.44
N ALA A 288 14.80 9.51 1.33
CA ALA A 288 13.64 9.03 2.06
C ALA A 288 13.84 9.10 3.59
N ASN A 289 15.00 8.67 4.11
CA ASN A 289 15.26 8.75 5.54
C ASN A 289 15.43 10.20 6.05
N ASP A 290 15.95 11.10 5.22
CA ASP A 290 16.01 12.54 5.51
C ASP A 290 14.60 13.14 5.64
N GLU A 291 13.65 12.68 4.82
CA GLU A 291 12.23 13.03 4.91
C GLU A 291 11.62 12.49 6.22
N HIS A 292 11.86 11.23 6.60
CA HIS A 292 11.40 10.68 7.89
C HIS A 292 11.93 11.47 9.10
N ARG A 293 13.20 11.91 9.06
CA ARG A 293 13.77 12.76 10.13
C ARG A 293 13.00 14.06 10.32
N ARG A 294 12.53 14.70 9.24
CA ARG A 294 11.72 15.93 9.33
C ARG A 294 10.34 15.67 9.93
N ILE A 295 9.72 14.55 9.58
CA ILE A 295 8.43 14.12 10.16
C ILE A 295 8.58 13.93 11.68
N VAL A 296 9.60 13.17 12.12
CA VAL A 296 9.87 12.94 13.55
C VAL A 296 10.17 14.23 14.29
N ALA A 297 10.91 15.16 13.68
CA ALA A 297 11.19 16.47 14.27
C ALA A 297 9.89 17.27 14.50
N ALA A 298 9.02 17.35 13.50
CA ALA A 298 7.74 18.04 13.62
C ALA A 298 6.82 17.41 14.69
N LEU A 299 6.75 16.07 14.75
CA LEU A 299 6.01 15.36 15.80
C LEU A 299 6.60 15.62 17.20
N THR A 300 7.92 15.70 17.32
CA THR A 300 8.60 16.02 18.59
C THR A 300 8.27 17.43 19.07
N GLU A 301 8.13 18.37 18.13
CA GLU A 301 7.72 19.77 18.39
C GLU A 301 6.23 19.91 18.70
N GLY A 302 5.42 18.86 18.47
CA GLY A 302 3.97 18.89 18.57
C GLY A 302 3.28 19.65 17.43
N ASP A 303 4.01 19.97 16.36
CA ASP A 303 3.49 20.65 15.18
C ASP A 303 2.86 19.63 14.22
N LEU A 304 1.61 19.27 14.48
CA LEU A 304 0.88 18.27 13.71
C LEU A 304 0.62 18.72 12.26
N THR A 305 0.44 20.02 12.03
CA THR A 305 0.25 20.56 10.68
C THR A 305 1.51 20.39 9.85
N LYS A 306 2.68 20.71 10.41
CA LYS A 306 3.97 20.48 9.76
C LYS A 306 4.25 18.99 9.59
N ALA A 307 3.98 18.16 10.60
CA ALA A 307 4.18 16.72 10.51
C ALA A 307 3.33 16.09 9.38
N ARG A 308 2.07 16.50 9.26
CA ARG A 308 1.20 16.11 8.14
C ARG A 308 1.78 16.54 6.81
N ALA A 309 2.21 17.80 6.68
CA ALA A 309 2.76 18.31 5.42
C ALA A 309 4.03 17.56 5.00
N GLU A 310 4.97 17.34 5.93
CA GLU A 310 6.20 16.58 5.66
C GLU A 310 5.90 15.12 5.28
N LEU A 311 4.93 14.48 5.94
CA LEU A 311 4.53 13.11 5.61
C LEU A 311 3.88 13.01 4.23
N THR A 312 2.95 13.92 3.91
CA THR A 312 2.32 13.94 2.58
C THR A 312 3.36 14.17 1.49
N ALA A 313 4.27 15.13 1.70
CA ALA A 313 5.36 15.41 0.77
C ALA A 313 6.32 14.22 0.60
N HIS A 314 6.63 13.49 1.67
CA HIS A 314 7.40 12.26 1.63
C HIS A 314 6.72 11.19 0.77
N ILE A 315 5.45 10.89 1.05
CA ILE A 315 4.69 9.85 0.33
C ILE A 315 4.60 10.18 -1.17
N GLN A 316 4.31 11.43 -1.51
CA GLN A 316 4.26 11.90 -2.89
C GLN A 316 5.64 11.88 -3.55
N GLY A 317 6.67 12.40 -2.87
CA GLY A 317 8.03 12.43 -3.40
C GLY A 317 8.60 11.03 -3.66
N VAL A 318 8.25 10.04 -2.84
CA VAL A 318 8.56 8.64 -3.10
C VAL A 318 7.90 8.15 -4.39
N ALA A 319 6.61 8.44 -4.57
CA ALA A 319 5.86 8.06 -5.79
C ALA A 319 6.44 8.72 -7.05
N ASP A 320 6.71 10.02 -6.99
CA ASP A 320 7.31 10.79 -8.10
C ASP A 320 8.66 10.21 -8.51
N ARG A 321 9.52 9.89 -7.52
CA ARG A 321 10.80 9.23 -7.79
C ARG A 321 10.55 7.91 -8.52
N LEU A 322 9.66 7.06 -8.02
CA LEU A 322 9.34 5.78 -8.64
C LEU A 322 8.79 5.93 -10.08
N GLY A 323 8.05 6.99 -10.40
CA GLY A 323 7.57 7.27 -11.75
C GLY A 323 8.59 7.75 -12.75
N HIS A 324 9.68 8.33 -12.28
CA HIS A 324 10.76 8.78 -13.13
C HIS A 324 11.78 7.66 -13.32
N GLU A 325 11.59 6.82 -14.32
CA GLU A 325 12.62 5.90 -14.82
C GLU A 325 12.88 6.17 -16.32
N GLY A 326 14.11 6.59 -16.64
CA GLY A 326 14.51 6.86 -18.03
C GLY A 326 15.92 7.43 -18.26
N GLU A 327 16.61 7.98 -17.27
CA GLU A 327 18.04 8.29 -17.40
C GLU A 327 18.83 7.51 -16.35
N ALA A 328 18.99 6.21 -16.64
CA ALA A 328 20.03 5.42 -16.02
C ALA A 328 21.37 6.14 -16.28
N VAL A 329 22.04 6.49 -15.18
CA VAL A 329 23.42 6.94 -15.12
C VAL A 329 24.28 5.98 -15.97
N THR A 330 24.75 6.46 -17.12
CA THR A 330 25.87 5.88 -17.89
C THR A 330 27.20 6.23 -17.27
#